data_AF-A0A957JZU9-F1
#
_entry.id   AF-A0A957JZU9-F1
#
_cell.length_a   1.000
_cell.length_b   1.000
_cell.length_c   1.000
_cell.angle_alpha   90.00
_cell.angle_beta   90.00
_cell.angle_gamma   90.00
#
_symmetry.space_group_name_H-M   'P 1'
#
loop_
_entity.id
_entity.type
_entity.pdbx_description
1 polymer ?
#
loop_
_entity_poly.entity_id
_entity_poly.type
_entity_poly.pdbx_seq_one_letter_code
_entity_poly.pdbx_strand_id
1 'polypeptide(L)'
;MSTTQRNLLVDITIGAGFLFATQPHLTGMAIHEWLSLGLAAAFLTHILLHWRWIYESSRRLFGRLARQSRLNYILNLALLIAFALIIFSGLLISEEILPALGLEGVHGGMWKWLHTAAADMVVWLVGLHIALHWRWLLSAIKKYLFGWLPAWPNRPVTQMKQSELPL
;
A
#
# COMPACT_ATOMS: atom_id res chain seq x y z
N MET A 1 11.21 -17.05 -5.53
CA MET A 1 10.87 -15.74 -4.94
C MET A 1 10.19 -15.99 -3.59
N SER A 2 10.63 -15.35 -2.50
CA SER A 2 10.04 -15.55 -1.17
C SER A 2 8.65 -14.91 -1.06
N THR A 3 7.82 -15.39 -0.12
CA THR A 3 6.48 -14.81 0.12
C THR A 3 6.55 -13.31 0.42
N THR A 4 7.53 -12.89 1.22
CA THR A 4 7.75 -11.47 1.54
C THR A 4 8.15 -10.66 0.32
N GLN A 5 9.00 -11.20 -0.57
CA GLN A 5 9.35 -10.52 -1.82
C GLN A 5 8.13 -10.34 -2.71
N ARG A 6 7.29 -11.38 -2.86
CA ARG A 6 6.07 -11.31 -3.67
C ARG A 6 5.11 -10.25 -3.15
N ASN A 7 4.85 -10.24 -1.84
CA ASN A 7 3.95 -9.27 -1.23
C ASN A 7 4.49 -7.84 -1.39
N LEU A 8 5.80 -7.63 -1.16
CA LEU A 8 6.43 -6.33 -1.37
C LEU A 8 6.32 -5.85 -2.84
N LEU A 9 6.46 -6.76 -3.81
CA LEU A 9 6.30 -6.42 -5.23
C LEU A 9 4.87 -5.98 -5.55
N VAL A 10 3.87 -6.69 -5.01
CA VAL A 10 2.46 -6.31 -5.14
C VAL A 10 2.22 -4.94 -4.52
N ASP A 11 2.73 -4.69 -3.32
CA ASP A 11 2.56 -3.42 -2.60
C ASP A 11 3.21 -2.26 -3.35
N ILE A 12 4.40 -2.46 -3.94
CA ILE A 12 5.06 -1.46 -4.77
C ILE A 12 4.27 -1.19 -6.06
N THR A 13 3.76 -2.25 -6.70
CA THR A 13 2.93 -2.11 -7.90
C THR A 13 1.67 -1.30 -7.61
N ILE A 14 0.98 -1.61 -6.51
CA ILE A 14 -0.20 -0.88 -6.05
C ILE A 14 0.18 0.57 -5.71
N GLY A 15 1.26 0.78 -4.96
CA GLY A 15 1.72 2.12 -4.58
C GLY A 15 2.06 3.00 -5.79
N ALA A 16 2.78 2.45 -6.77
CA ALA A 16 3.10 3.15 -8.02
C ALA A 16 1.82 3.46 -8.82
N GLY A 17 0.96 2.46 -9.04
CA GLY A 17 -0.30 2.64 -9.75
C GLY A 17 -1.21 3.68 -9.08
N PHE A 18 -1.26 3.69 -7.76
CA PHE A 18 -2.00 4.67 -6.97
C PHE A 18 -1.50 6.10 -7.20
N LEU A 19 -0.19 6.32 -7.20
CA LEU A 19 0.38 7.66 -7.46
C LEU A 19 -0.04 8.20 -8.83
N PHE A 20 0.01 7.38 -9.87
CA PHE A 20 -0.45 7.78 -11.20
C PHE A 20 -1.98 7.96 -11.27
N ALA A 21 -2.75 7.09 -10.62
CA ALA A 21 -4.21 7.18 -10.59
C ALA A 21 -4.69 8.47 -9.89
N THR A 22 -3.97 8.97 -8.88
CA THR A 22 -4.30 10.22 -8.19
C THR A 22 -4.02 11.49 -8.99
N GLN A 23 -3.45 11.38 -10.20
CA GLN A 23 -3.11 12.52 -11.06
C GLN A 23 -3.84 12.47 -12.42
N PRO A 24 -5.18 12.52 -12.44
CA PRO A 24 -5.97 12.45 -13.69
C PRO A 24 -5.66 13.61 -14.66
N HIS A 25 -5.21 14.77 -14.14
CA HIS A 25 -4.80 15.90 -14.98
C HIS A 25 -3.55 15.61 -15.82
N LEU A 26 -2.69 14.68 -15.37
CA LEU A 26 -1.47 14.29 -16.09
C LEU A 26 -1.72 13.08 -17.01
N THR A 27 -2.58 12.15 -16.59
CA THR A 27 -2.84 10.90 -17.31
C THR A 27 -3.99 11.00 -18.30
N GLY A 28 -4.93 11.93 -18.09
CA GLY A 28 -6.18 12.00 -18.84
C GLY A 28 -7.23 11.01 -18.30
N MET A 29 -8.51 11.29 -18.59
CA MET A 29 -9.64 10.53 -18.02
C MET A 29 -9.62 9.04 -18.40
N ALA A 30 -9.41 8.72 -19.68
CA ALA A 30 -9.36 7.32 -20.12
C ALA A 30 -8.26 6.54 -19.40
N ILE A 31 -7.04 7.07 -19.31
CA ILE A 31 -5.95 6.39 -18.60
C ILE A 31 -6.25 6.28 -17.12
N HIS A 32 -6.78 7.34 -16.49
CA HIS A 32 -7.18 7.31 -15.09
C HIS A 32 -8.17 6.18 -14.80
N GLU A 33 -9.21 6.01 -15.62
CA GLU A 33 -10.22 4.98 -15.43
C GLU A 33 -9.66 3.57 -15.61
N TRP A 34 -8.99 3.29 -16.74
CA TRP A 34 -8.41 1.98 -17.02
C TRP A 34 -7.32 1.59 -16.01
N LEU A 35 -6.47 2.54 -15.63
CA LEU A 35 -5.46 2.36 -14.59
C LEU A 35 -6.13 2.07 -13.24
N SER A 36 -7.19 2.80 -12.89
CA SER A 36 -7.91 2.61 -11.63
C SER A 36 -8.62 1.26 -11.57
N LEU A 37 -9.13 0.76 -12.70
CA LEU A 37 -9.67 -0.60 -12.80
C LEU A 37 -8.59 -1.67 -12.56
N GLY A 38 -7.42 -1.49 -13.19
CA GLY A 38 -6.25 -2.35 -12.94
C GLY A 38 -5.80 -2.30 -11.48
N LEU A 39 -5.78 -1.11 -10.89
CA LEU A 39 -5.45 -0.90 -9.48
C LEU A 39 -6.47 -1.57 -8.55
N ALA A 40 -7.77 -1.52 -8.88
CA ALA A 40 -8.80 -2.22 -8.14
C ALA A 40 -8.57 -3.73 -8.14
N ALA A 41 -8.23 -4.32 -9.29
CA ALA A 41 -7.89 -5.75 -9.38
C ALA A 41 -6.64 -6.11 -8.58
N ALA A 42 -5.59 -5.28 -8.64
CA ALA A 42 -4.38 -5.45 -7.85
C ALA A 42 -4.66 -5.35 -6.34
N PHE A 43 -5.49 -4.40 -5.92
CA PHE A 43 -5.90 -4.22 -4.52
C PHE A 43 -6.73 -5.41 -4.01
N LEU A 44 -7.67 -5.93 -4.80
CA LEU A 44 -8.39 -7.17 -4.47
C LEU A 44 -7.43 -8.34 -4.31
N THR A 45 -6.45 -8.47 -5.19
CA THR A 45 -5.40 -9.50 -5.08
C THR A 45 -4.61 -9.34 -3.78
N HIS A 46 -4.23 -8.12 -3.40
CA HIS A 46 -3.58 -7.83 -2.12
C HIS A 46 -4.45 -8.29 -0.93
N ILE A 47 -5.75 -7.96 -0.92
CA ILE A 47 -6.67 -8.41 0.14
C ILE A 47 -6.70 -9.94 0.22
N LEU A 48 -6.82 -10.64 -0.91
CA LEU A 48 -6.89 -12.10 -0.95
C LEU A 48 -5.59 -12.74 -0.43
N LEU A 49 -4.43 -12.20 -0.82
CA LEU A 49 -3.12 -12.66 -0.33
C LEU A 49 -2.98 -12.47 1.19
N HIS A 50 -3.64 -11.46 1.74
CA HIS A 50 -3.60 -11.12 3.16
C HIS A 50 -4.84 -11.57 3.95
N TRP A 51 -5.76 -12.33 3.33
CA TRP A 51 -7.07 -12.68 3.92
C TRP A 51 -6.96 -13.38 5.28
N ARG A 52 -6.04 -14.34 5.40
CA ARG A 52 -5.80 -15.06 6.66
C ARG A 52 -5.34 -14.12 7.76
N TRP A 53 -4.46 -13.17 7.44
CA TRP A 53 -3.99 -12.18 8.39
C TRP A 53 -5.13 -11.26 8.84
N ILE A 54 -5.99 -10.81 7.91
CA ILE A 54 -7.18 -10.01 8.21
C ILE A 54 -8.07 -10.77 9.20
N TYR A 55 -8.48 -12.00 8.86
CA TYR A 55 -9.35 -12.82 9.69
C TYR A 55 -8.79 -13.05 11.11
N GLU A 56 -7.52 -13.45 11.21
CA GLU A 56 -6.88 -13.69 12.51
C GLU A 56 -6.76 -12.40 13.34
N SER A 57 -6.49 -11.26 12.68
CA SER A 57 -6.35 -9.96 13.35
C SER A 57 -7.68 -9.42 13.83
N SER A 58 -8.75 -9.56 13.03
CA SER A 58 -10.13 -9.23 13.41
C SER A 58 -10.58 -9.98 14.65
N ARG A 59 -10.30 -11.29 14.71
CA ARG A 59 -10.64 -12.11 15.89
C ARG A 59 -9.89 -11.68 17.14
N ARG A 60 -8.61 -11.33 17.00
CA ARG A 60 -7.76 -10.94 18.14
C ARG A 60 -8.07 -9.54 18.64
N LEU A 61 -8.72 -8.68 17.85
CA LEU A 61 -9.00 -7.27 18.16
C LEU A 61 -9.71 -7.07 19.51
N PHE A 62 -10.59 -8.02 19.86
CA PHE A 62 -11.36 -8.05 21.11
C PHE A 62 -10.58 -8.63 22.30
N GLY A 63 -9.35 -9.11 22.09
CA GLY A 63 -8.43 -9.57 23.14
C GLY A 63 -7.41 -8.53 23.58
N ARG A 64 -6.47 -8.93 24.45
CA ARG A 64 -5.33 -8.10 24.88
C ARG A 64 -4.28 -7.99 23.77
N LEU A 65 -4.39 -6.98 22.93
CA LEU A 65 -3.32 -6.58 22.00
C LEU A 65 -2.51 -5.41 22.54
N ALA A 66 -1.23 -5.36 22.17
CA ALA A 66 -0.44 -4.14 22.32
C ALA A 66 -1.11 -2.97 21.60
N ARG A 67 -1.06 -1.77 22.21
CA ARG A 67 -1.71 -0.55 21.69
C ARG A 67 -1.31 -0.25 20.24
N GLN A 68 -0.04 -0.45 19.90
CA GLN A 68 0.48 -0.23 18.55
C GLN A 68 -0.13 -1.20 17.52
N SER A 69 -0.31 -2.47 17.88
CA SER A 69 -0.96 -3.45 17.00
C SER A 69 -2.43 -3.11 16.75
N ARG A 70 -3.13 -2.57 17.75
CA ARG A 70 -4.51 -2.10 17.60
C ARG A 70 -4.59 -0.87 16.68
N LEU A 71 -3.68 0.09 16.82
CA LEU A 71 -3.63 1.27 15.95
C LEU A 71 -3.35 0.89 14.49
N ASN A 72 -2.37 0.03 14.24
CA ASN A 72 -2.05 -0.44 12.89
C ASN A 72 -3.24 -1.18 12.26
N TYR A 73 -3.94 -2.00 13.05
CA TYR A 73 -5.14 -2.68 12.57
C TYR A 73 -6.27 -1.71 12.21
N ILE A 74 -6.55 -0.72 13.07
CA ILE A 74 -7.58 0.31 12.80
C ILE A 74 -7.24 1.09 11.53
N LEU A 75 -5.97 1.48 11.35
CA LEU A 75 -5.52 2.16 10.14
C LEU A 75 -5.72 1.30 8.89
N ASN A 76 -5.35 0.01 8.95
CA ASN A 76 -5.53 -0.90 7.81
C ASN A 76 -7.02 -1.15 7.50
N LEU A 77 -7.88 -1.18 8.53
CA LEU A 77 -9.33 -1.28 8.34
C LEU A 77 -9.90 0.00 7.71
N ALA A 78 -9.44 1.18 8.16
CA ALA A 78 -9.84 2.45 7.58
C ALA A 78 -9.41 2.54 6.10
N LEU A 79 -8.19 2.11 5.78
CA LEU A 79 -7.72 1.99 4.40
C LEU A 79 -8.59 1.05 3.57
N LEU A 80 -8.91 -0.14 4.10
CA LEU A 80 -9.77 -1.10 3.41
C LEU A 80 -11.13 -0.48 3.04
N ILE A 81 -11.75 0.21 3.98
CA ILE A 81 -13.05 0.88 3.77
C ILE A 81 -12.92 2.03 2.77
N ALA A 82 -11.90 2.88 2.93
CA ALA A 82 -11.69 4.03 2.05
C ALA A 82 -11.39 3.60 0.60
N PHE A 83 -10.56 2.57 0.40
CA PHE A 83 -10.32 1.97 -0.91
C PHE A 83 -11.58 1.33 -1.50
N ALA A 84 -12.40 0.65 -0.70
CA ALA A 84 -13.67 0.12 -1.18
C ALA A 84 -14.61 1.23 -1.67
N LEU A 85 -14.70 2.34 -0.92
CA LEU A 85 -15.54 3.49 -1.27
C LEU A 85 -15.05 4.19 -2.55
N ILE A 86 -13.76 4.48 -2.69
CA ILE A 86 -13.22 5.15 -3.88
C ILE A 86 -13.36 4.25 -5.13
N ILE A 87 -13.11 2.94 -5.02
CA ILE A 87 -13.27 2.00 -6.13
C ILE A 87 -14.74 1.92 -6.54
N PHE A 88 -15.64 1.71 -5.58
CA PHE A 88 -17.06 1.56 -5.86
C PHE A 88 -17.66 2.83 -6.48
N SER A 89 -17.41 3.99 -5.86
CA SER A 89 -17.87 5.27 -6.41
C SER A 89 -17.24 5.60 -7.76
N GLY A 90 -15.97 5.26 -7.98
CA GLY A 90 -15.25 5.47 -9.24
C GLY A 90 -15.83 4.63 -10.38
N LEU A 91 -16.13 3.35 -10.11
CA LEU A 91 -16.79 2.49 -11.08
C LEU A 91 -18.17 3.00 -11.47
N LEU A 92 -18.94 3.56 -10.52
CA LEU A 92 -20.28 4.08 -10.80
C LEU A 92 -20.29 5.36 -11.64
N ILE A 93 -19.27 6.22 -11.50
CA ILE A 93 -19.17 7.48 -12.25
C ILE A 93 -18.31 7.38 -13.52
N SER A 94 -17.85 6.18 -13.86
CA SER A 94 -16.96 5.95 -15.01
C SER A 94 -17.64 6.34 -16.32
N GLU A 95 -16.94 7.14 -17.11
CA GLU A 95 -17.39 7.67 -18.40
C GLU A 95 -16.83 6.87 -19.58
N GLU A 96 -15.79 6.04 -19.37
CA GLU A 96 -15.14 5.24 -20.41
C GLU A 96 -15.37 3.73 -20.23
N ILE A 97 -15.22 3.19 -19.00
CA ILE A 97 -15.35 1.75 -18.75
C ILE A 97 -16.81 1.30 -18.84
N LEU A 98 -17.75 2.00 -18.20
CA LEU A 98 -19.15 1.59 -18.20
C LEU A 98 -19.74 1.57 -19.62
N PRO A 99 -19.58 2.62 -20.45
CA PRO A 99 -20.05 2.58 -21.83
C PRO A 99 -19.37 1.50 -22.67
N ALA A 100 -18.08 1.22 -22.45
CA ALA A 100 -17.38 0.11 -23.11
C ALA A 100 -17.98 -1.28 -22.76
N LEU A 101 -18.68 -1.40 -21.63
CA LEU A 101 -19.42 -2.59 -21.21
C LEU A 101 -20.91 -2.55 -21.60
N GLY A 102 -21.36 -1.50 -22.31
CA GLY A 102 -22.76 -1.30 -22.66
C GLY A 102 -23.65 -0.86 -21.49
N LEU A 103 -23.05 -0.31 -20.43
CA LEU A 103 -23.73 0.21 -19.24
C LEU A 103 -23.68 1.73 -19.21
N GLU A 104 -24.67 2.36 -18.58
CA GLU A 104 -24.67 3.81 -18.35
C GLU A 104 -24.14 4.14 -16.94
N GLY A 105 -23.26 5.14 -16.86
CA GLY A 105 -22.79 5.68 -15.60
C GLY A 105 -23.87 6.40 -14.80
N VAL A 106 -23.70 6.47 -13.48
CA VAL A 106 -24.58 7.24 -12.62
C VAL A 106 -24.11 8.69 -12.56
N HIS A 107 -24.80 9.56 -13.30
CA HIS A 107 -24.45 10.97 -13.45
C HIS A 107 -24.96 11.85 -12.30
N GLY A 108 -24.70 11.45 -11.05
CA GLY A 108 -25.14 12.17 -9.84
C GLY A 108 -24.00 12.88 -9.12
N GLY A 109 -24.20 14.15 -8.75
CA GLY A 109 -23.21 14.94 -8.00
C GLY A 109 -22.77 14.31 -6.67
N MET A 110 -23.65 13.52 -6.03
CA MET A 110 -23.33 12.78 -4.81
C MET A 110 -22.21 11.76 -4.99
N TRP A 111 -22.19 11.02 -6.10
CA TRP A 111 -21.17 9.99 -6.35
C TRP A 111 -19.82 10.61 -6.71
N LYS A 112 -19.82 11.70 -7.49
CA LYS A 112 -18.60 12.47 -7.77
C LYS A 112 -18.03 13.05 -6.48
N TRP A 113 -18.87 13.62 -5.61
CA TRP A 113 -18.44 14.09 -4.29
C TRP A 113 -17.87 12.97 -3.41
N LEU A 114 -18.56 11.83 -3.33
CA LEU A 114 -18.11 10.67 -2.55
C LEU A 114 -16.77 10.14 -3.07
N HIS A 115 -16.61 10.06 -4.39
CA HIS A 115 -15.36 9.63 -5.01
C HIS A 115 -14.21 10.56 -4.65
N THR A 116 -14.38 11.88 -4.80
CA THR A 116 -13.35 12.86 -4.43
C THR A 116 -13.04 12.84 -2.93
N ALA A 117 -14.06 12.80 -2.08
CA ALA A 117 -13.87 12.74 -0.63
C ALA A 117 -13.15 11.44 -0.19
N ALA A 118 -13.48 10.30 -0.80
CA ALA A 118 -12.79 9.04 -0.56
C ALA A 118 -11.35 9.08 -1.09
N ALA A 119 -11.11 9.69 -2.25
CA ALA A 119 -9.77 9.87 -2.81
C ALA A 119 -8.85 10.67 -1.87
N ASP A 120 -9.33 11.82 -1.38
CA ASP A 120 -8.58 12.63 -0.42
C ASP A 120 -8.27 11.83 0.86
N MET A 121 -9.27 11.11 1.38
CA MET A 121 -9.11 10.26 2.56
C MET A 121 -8.05 9.17 2.35
N VAL A 122 -8.07 8.48 1.22
CA VAL A 122 -7.09 7.44 0.90
C VAL A 122 -5.68 8.02 0.84
N VAL A 123 -5.47 9.18 0.22
CA VAL A 123 -4.14 9.84 0.16
C VAL A 123 -3.59 10.08 1.56
N TRP A 124 -4.40 10.66 2.47
CA TRP A 124 -3.98 10.91 3.84
C TRP A 124 -3.68 9.61 4.61
N LEU A 125 -4.54 8.60 4.50
CA LEU A 125 -4.37 7.32 5.19
C LEU A 125 -3.16 6.53 4.68
N VAL A 126 -2.91 6.54 3.35
CA VAL A 126 -1.73 5.91 2.75
C VAL A 126 -0.45 6.61 3.20
N GLY A 127 -0.45 7.95 3.23
CA GLY A 127 0.68 8.73 3.76
C GLY A 127 0.98 8.38 5.21
N LEU A 128 -0.04 8.31 6.07
CA LEU A 128 0.11 7.89 7.46
C LEU A 128 0.63 6.44 7.58
N HIS A 129 0.08 5.53 6.78
CA HIS A 129 0.51 4.13 6.76
C HIS A 129 1.99 3.99 6.40
N ILE A 130 2.45 4.67 5.34
CA ILE A 130 3.86 4.68 4.95
C ILE A 130 4.73 5.28 6.06
N ALA A 131 4.30 6.40 6.68
CA ALA A 131 5.05 7.05 7.75
C ALA A 131 5.25 6.12 8.97
N LEU A 132 4.20 5.41 9.40
CA LEU A 132 4.29 4.46 10.50
C LEU A 132 5.20 3.26 10.20
N HIS A 133 5.28 2.87 8.92
CA HIS A 133 6.05 1.72 8.46
C HIS A 133 7.40 2.07 7.81
N TRP A 134 7.83 3.34 7.87
CA TRP A 134 8.97 3.88 7.13
C TRP A 134 10.28 3.09 7.33
N ARG A 135 10.64 2.81 8.60
CA ARG A 135 11.86 2.08 8.95
C ARG A 135 11.88 0.66 8.38
N TRP A 136 10.73 -0.01 8.40
CA TRP A 136 10.59 -1.35 7.83
C TRP A 136 10.66 -1.30 6.31
N LEU A 137 10.00 -0.33 5.69
CA LEU A 137 10.00 -0.16 4.22
C LEU A 137 11.42 0.02 3.67
N LEU A 138 12.21 0.93 4.25
CA LEU A 138 13.61 1.14 3.84
C LEU A 138 14.46 -0.14 4.00
N SER A 139 14.23 -0.88 5.08
CA SER A 139 14.94 -2.14 5.34
C SER A 139 14.55 -3.22 4.33
N ALA A 140 13.27 -3.32 3.98
CA ALA A 140 12.75 -4.28 3.02
C ALA A 140 13.25 -3.99 1.60
N ILE A 141 13.22 -2.72 1.17
CA ILE A 141 13.76 -2.26 -0.12
C ILE A 141 15.26 -2.57 -0.20
N LYS A 142 16.05 -2.19 0.82
CA LYS A 142 17.48 -2.46 0.84
C LYS A 142 17.79 -3.95 0.73
N LYS A 143 17.05 -4.79 1.45
CA LYS A 143 17.27 -6.24 1.49
C LYS A 143 16.84 -6.95 0.20
N TYR A 144 15.68 -6.60 -0.34
CA TYR A 144 15.05 -7.40 -1.40
C TYR A 144 15.20 -6.81 -2.80
N LEU A 145 15.37 -5.49 -2.94
CA LEU A 145 15.61 -4.82 -4.23
C LEU A 145 17.09 -4.52 -4.46
N PHE A 146 17.84 -4.23 -3.39
CA PHE A 146 19.26 -3.85 -3.45
C PHE A 146 20.20 -4.85 -2.75
N GLY A 147 19.68 -6.00 -2.29
CA GLY A 147 20.48 -7.02 -1.58
C GLY A 147 21.52 -7.73 -2.44
N TRP A 148 21.57 -7.45 -3.74
CA TRP A 148 22.58 -7.90 -4.70
C TRP A 148 23.79 -6.96 -4.76
N LEU A 149 23.71 -5.76 -4.17
CA LEU A 149 24.88 -4.90 -4.00
C LEU A 149 25.81 -5.52 -2.94
N PRO A 150 27.12 -5.62 -3.22
CA PRO A 150 28.06 -6.19 -2.27
C PRO A 150 27.99 -5.40 -0.96
N ALA A 151 27.84 -6.12 0.16
CA ALA A 151 27.99 -5.52 1.46
C ALA A 151 29.37 -4.87 1.51
N TRP A 152 29.41 -3.56 1.81
CA TRP A 152 30.68 -2.88 2.06
C TRP A 152 31.45 -3.72 3.10
N PRO A 153 32.73 -4.09 2.86
CA PRO A 153 33.46 -4.93 3.79
C PRO A 153 33.45 -4.22 5.14
N ASN A 154 32.77 -4.81 6.13
CA ASN A 154 32.98 -4.42 7.51
C ASN A 154 34.46 -4.66 7.77
N ARG A 155 35.25 -3.58 7.84
CA ARG A 155 36.65 -3.68 8.23
C ARG A 155 36.66 -4.37 9.59
N PRO A 156 37.38 -5.48 9.77
CA PRO A 156 37.55 -6.03 11.10
C PRO A 156 38.16 -4.91 11.95
N VAL A 157 37.48 -4.57 13.05
CA VAL A 157 38.09 -3.75 14.10
C VAL A 157 39.29 -4.55 14.57
N THR A 158 40.49 -4.11 14.17
CA THR A 158 41.74 -4.68 14.64
C THR A 158 41.68 -4.67 16.15
N GLN A 159 41.50 -5.85 16.75
CA GLN A 159 41.69 -6.06 18.17
C GLN A 159 43.15 -5.73 18.44
N MET A 160 43.43 -4.50 18.87
CA MET A 160 44.77 -4.16 19.35
C MET A 160 45.04 -5.03 20.56
N LYS A 161 45.92 -6.01 20.35
CA LYS A 161 46.36 -6.97 21.35
C LYS A 161 46.87 -6.19 22.55
N GLN A 162 46.19 -6.33 23.69
CA GLN A 162 46.44 -5.65 24.96
C GLN A 162 47.74 -6.12 25.65
N SER A 163 48.72 -6.64 24.89
CA SER A 163 49.92 -7.32 25.40
C SER A 163 51.21 -6.48 25.32
N GLU A 164 51.11 -5.18 25.09
CA GLU A 164 52.29 -4.28 24.97
C GLU A 164 52.28 -3.11 25.96
N LEU A 165 51.54 -3.20 27.08
CA LEU A 165 51.70 -2.25 28.18
C LEU A 165 52.88 -2.69 29.05
N PRO A 166 54.02 -1.96 29.09
CA PRO A 166 55.04 -2.18 30.10
C PRO A 166 54.45 -1.83 31.48
N LEU A 167 54.75 -2.70 32.45
CA LEU A 167 54.39 -2.58 33.87
C LEU A 167 54.88 -1.28 34.50
#